data_AF-A0A4Q3UFU1-F1
#
_entry.id   AF-A0A4Q3UFU1-F1
#
_cell.length_a   1.000
_cell.length_b   1.000
_cell.length_c   1.000
_cell.angle_alpha   90.00
_cell.angle_beta   90.00
_cell.angle_gamma   90.00
#
_symmetry.space_group_name_H-M   'P 1'
#
loop_
_entity.id
_entity.type
_entity.pdbx_description
1 polymer ?
#
loop_
_entity_poly.entity_id
_entity_poly.type
_entity_poly.pdbx_seq_one_letter_code
_entity_poly.pdbx_strand_id
1 'polypeptide(L)'
;TPVRVEAQAHDRHVATVSHLPHVLAAALVLAGKSLESSDLAGGSWRDMTRVGGVDPELWTQIMMRNRTELARTVREYEASLALMRNMLEADDRDGLKAVLVEAAMIKAAQAPSETAKTLKRGRR
;
A
#
# COMPACT_ATOMS: atom_id res chain seq x y z
N THR A 1 -3.99 22.96 3.62
CA THR A 1 -5.03 23.27 4.62
C THR A 1 -5.13 22.07 5.54
N PRO A 2 -5.14 22.25 6.87
CA PRO A 2 -5.35 21.15 7.80
C PRO A 2 -6.73 20.52 7.57
N VAL A 3 -6.81 19.19 7.68
CA VAL A 3 -8.06 18.42 7.58
C VAL A 3 -8.44 17.97 8.99
N ARG A 4 -9.69 18.20 9.39
CA ARG A 4 -10.23 17.73 10.67
C ARG A 4 -10.96 16.41 10.45
N VAL A 5 -10.63 15.41 11.26
CA VAL A 5 -11.22 14.07 11.21
C VAL A 5 -11.42 13.56 12.63
N GLU A 6 -12.45 12.76 12.83
CA GLU A 6 -12.66 12.03 14.08
C GLU A 6 -11.52 11.04 14.33
N ALA A 7 -11.11 10.86 15.60
CA ALA A 7 -9.95 10.04 15.94
C ALA A 7 -10.05 8.60 15.40
N GLN A 8 -11.22 7.97 15.52
CA GLN A 8 -11.42 6.61 15.00
C GLN A 8 -11.39 6.58 13.47
N ALA A 9 -11.92 7.60 12.81
CA ALA A 9 -11.87 7.71 11.35
C ALA A 9 -10.43 7.92 10.89
N HIS A 10 -9.66 8.77 11.56
CA HIS A 10 -8.24 8.94 11.34
C HIS A 10 -7.51 7.60 11.40
N ASP A 11 -7.67 6.86 12.50
CA ASP A 11 -6.96 5.60 12.74
C ASP A 11 -7.27 4.54 11.68
N ARG A 12 -8.52 4.44 11.23
CA ARG A 12 -8.91 3.61 10.09
C ARG A 12 -8.21 4.01 8.80
N HIS A 13 -8.18 5.30 8.48
CA HIS A 13 -7.55 5.78 7.25
C HIS A 13 -6.04 5.54 7.27
N VAL A 14 -5.35 5.96 8.34
CA VAL A 14 -3.88 5.83 8.41
C VAL A 14 -3.43 4.38 8.50
N ALA A 15 -4.25 3.46 9.01
CA ALA A 15 -3.98 2.03 8.93
C ALA A 15 -3.78 1.58 7.47
N THR A 16 -4.64 2.03 6.56
CA THR A 16 -4.57 1.69 5.13
C THR A 16 -3.54 2.52 4.36
N VAL A 17 -3.55 3.84 4.51
CA VAL A 17 -2.74 4.73 3.65
C VAL A 17 -1.30 4.94 4.12
N SER A 18 -0.97 4.51 5.35
CA SER A 18 0.36 4.72 5.94
C SER A 18 0.91 3.44 6.56
N HIS A 19 0.25 2.85 7.55
CA HIS A 19 0.82 1.74 8.32
C HIS A 19 0.96 0.46 7.49
N LEU A 20 -0.09 0.08 6.73
CA LEU A 20 -0.07 -1.10 5.87
C LEU A 20 1.08 -1.05 4.85
N PRO A 21 1.33 0.04 4.09
CA PRO A 21 2.50 0.16 3.22
C PRO A 21 3.83 -0.25 3.85
N HIS A 22 4.07 0.12 5.12
CA HIS A 22 5.28 -0.28 5.84
C HIS A 22 5.31 -1.78 6.17
N VAL A 23 4.17 -2.36 6.58
CA VAL A 23 4.04 -3.81 6.77
C VAL A 23 4.34 -4.56 5.47
N LEU A 24 3.77 -4.12 4.35
CA LEU A 24 3.95 -4.76 3.05
C LEU A 24 5.39 -4.64 2.55
N ALA A 25 6.02 -3.48 2.71
CA ALA A 25 7.42 -3.29 2.34
C ALA A 25 8.33 -4.23 3.15
N ALA A 26 8.14 -4.32 4.47
CA ALA A 26 8.90 -5.22 5.32
C ALA A 26 8.68 -6.70 4.94
N ALA A 27 7.43 -7.11 4.71
CA ALA A 27 7.08 -8.47 4.29
C ALA A 27 7.72 -8.83 2.93
N LEU A 28 7.72 -7.89 1.97
CA LEU A 28 8.33 -8.09 0.66
C LEU A 28 9.85 -8.26 0.74
N VAL A 29 10.53 -7.44 1.55
CA VAL A 29 11.98 -7.56 1.80
C VAL A 29 12.31 -8.91 2.44
N LEU A 30 11.53 -9.35 3.44
CA LEU A 30 11.72 -10.64 4.10
C LEU A 30 11.51 -11.81 3.15
N ALA A 31 10.52 -11.74 2.26
CA ALA A 31 10.25 -12.77 1.25
C ALA A 31 11.38 -12.86 0.20
N GLY A 32 11.98 -11.72 -0.17
CA GLY A 32 13.10 -11.65 -1.11
C GLY A 32 14.48 -11.86 -0.52
N LYS A 33 14.60 -12.31 0.75
CA LYS A 33 15.89 -12.45 1.46
C LYS A 33 16.95 -13.30 0.74
N SER A 34 16.52 -14.21 -0.14
CA SER A 34 17.38 -15.12 -0.90
C SER A 34 17.58 -14.69 -2.35
N LEU A 35 17.18 -13.48 -2.73
CA LEU A 35 17.45 -12.94 -4.06
C LEU A 35 18.94 -12.56 -4.13
N GLU A 36 19.74 -13.44 -4.73
CA GLU A 36 21.20 -13.35 -4.82
C GLU A 36 21.74 -12.15 -5.63
N SER A 37 20.88 -11.48 -6.42
CA SER A 37 21.28 -10.35 -7.26
C SER A 37 20.27 -9.20 -7.20
N SER A 38 20.73 -8.07 -6.67
CA SER A 38 20.04 -6.78 -6.74
C SER A 38 19.93 -6.23 -8.17
N ASP A 39 20.65 -6.80 -9.14
CA ASP A 39 20.72 -6.26 -10.50
C ASP A 39 19.44 -6.52 -11.29
N LEU A 40 18.66 -7.53 -10.87
CA LEU A 40 17.30 -7.77 -11.35
C LEU A 40 16.23 -6.97 -10.59
N ALA A 41 16.62 -6.25 -9.53
CA ALA A 41 15.71 -5.41 -8.77
C ALA A 41 15.35 -4.15 -9.59
N GLY A 42 14.30 -4.29 -10.40
CA GLY A 42 13.75 -3.20 -11.20
C GLY A 42 13.18 -2.06 -10.35
N GLY A 43 12.68 -1.02 -11.04
CA GLY A 43 12.06 0.15 -10.39
C GLY A 43 10.94 -0.23 -9.41
N SER A 44 10.08 -1.19 -9.76
CA SER A 44 8.97 -1.63 -8.92
C SER A 44 9.42 -2.20 -7.57
N TRP A 45 10.54 -2.94 -7.52
CA TRP A 45 11.08 -3.43 -6.25
C TRP A 45 11.54 -2.26 -5.38
N ARG A 46 12.33 -1.35 -5.96
CA ARG A 46 12.82 -0.16 -5.24
C ARG A 46 11.68 0.70 -4.70
N ASP A 47 10.63 0.92 -5.50
CA ASP A 47 9.48 1.72 -5.09
C ASP A 47 8.68 1.06 -3.96
N MET A 48 8.43 -0.24 -4.07
CA MET A 48 7.65 -1.01 -3.08
C MET A 48 8.41 -1.22 -1.76
N THR A 49 9.74 -1.33 -1.81
CA THR A 49 10.57 -1.59 -0.62
C THR A 49 11.19 -0.33 -0.02
N ARG A 50 11.05 0.85 -0.66
CA ARG A 50 11.60 2.14 -0.21
C ARG A 50 11.31 2.46 1.26
N VAL A 51 10.15 2.02 1.76
CA VAL A 51 9.69 2.28 3.13
C VAL A 51 9.87 1.08 4.07
N GLY A 52 10.59 0.04 3.65
CA GLY A 52 10.85 -1.15 4.47
C GLY A 52 12.00 -1.00 5.48
N GLY A 53 12.93 -0.07 5.23
CA GLY A 53 14.05 0.27 6.13
C GLY A 53 13.66 1.27 7.20
N VAL A 54 12.76 0.89 8.09
CA VAL A 54 12.23 1.77 9.15
C VAL A 54 13.02 1.69 10.45
N ASP A 55 12.91 2.73 11.27
CA ASP A 55 13.27 2.66 12.70
C ASP A 55 12.34 1.64 13.40
N PRO A 56 12.89 0.51 13.89
CA PRO A 56 12.07 -0.56 14.45
C PRO A 56 11.38 -0.16 15.76
N GLU A 57 11.98 0.72 16.56
CA GLU A 57 11.42 1.13 17.85
C GLU A 57 10.24 2.08 17.65
N LEU A 58 10.41 3.09 16.80
CA LEU A 58 9.35 4.02 16.45
C LEU A 58 8.17 3.29 15.79
N TRP A 59 8.44 2.46 14.79
CA TRP A 59 7.37 1.81 14.02
C TRP A 59 6.64 0.73 14.80
N THR A 60 7.31 0.04 15.72
CA THR A 60 6.63 -0.85 16.67
C THR A 60 5.62 -0.08 17.51
N GLN A 61 5.99 1.08 18.04
CA GLN A 61 5.07 1.92 18.83
C GLN A 61 3.87 2.40 17.99
N ILE A 62 4.11 2.89 16.76
CA ILE A 62 3.06 3.34 15.83
C ILE A 62 2.08 2.20 15.52
N MET A 63 2.61 1.04 15.11
CA MET A 63 1.80 -0.12 14.73
C MET A 63 1.02 -0.67 15.92
N MET A 64 1.65 -0.79 17.10
CA MET A 64 0.98 -1.30 18.30
C MET A 64 -0.11 -0.36 18.80
N ARG A 65 0.08 0.96 18.66
CA ARG A 65 -0.95 1.96 19.01
C ARG A 65 -2.20 1.84 18.15
N ASN A 66 -2.08 1.42 16.88
CA ASN A 66 -3.19 1.23 15.95
C ASN A 66 -3.42 -0.24 15.55
N ARG A 67 -3.06 -1.18 16.42
CA ARG A 67 -2.98 -2.62 16.10
C ARG A 67 -4.30 -3.22 15.61
N THR A 68 -5.43 -2.76 16.12
CA THR A 68 -6.75 -3.31 15.78
C THR A 68 -7.11 -3.00 14.33
N GLU A 69 -7.02 -1.73 13.92
CA GLU A 69 -7.31 -1.32 12.55
C GLU A 69 -6.25 -1.80 11.57
N LEU A 70 -4.97 -1.81 11.99
CA LEU A 70 -3.89 -2.37 11.19
C LEU A 70 -4.12 -3.87 10.93
N ALA A 71 -4.42 -4.67 11.95
CA ALA A 71 -4.68 -6.10 11.78
C ALA A 71 -5.91 -6.37 10.90
N ARG A 72 -6.97 -5.54 11.02
CA ARG A 72 -8.13 -5.61 10.11
C ARG A 72 -7.71 -5.36 8.67
N THR A 73 -6.96 -4.29 8.45
CA THR A 73 -6.49 -3.88 7.12
C THR A 73 -5.54 -4.92 6.51
N VAL A 74 -4.67 -5.54 7.31
CA VAL A 74 -3.80 -6.65 6.87
C VAL A 74 -4.63 -7.82 6.37
N ARG A 75 -5.70 -8.24 7.09
CA ARG A 75 -6.59 -9.32 6.64
C ARG A 75 -7.30 -9.00 5.31
N GLU A 76 -7.72 -7.76 5.12
CA GLU A 76 -8.34 -7.31 3.87
C GLU A 76 -7.35 -7.37 2.69
N TYR A 77 -6.09 -7.00 2.95
CA TYR A 77 -5.02 -7.16 1.97
C TYR A 77 -4.73 -8.63 1.66
N GLU A 78 -4.63 -9.48 2.68
CA GLU A 78 -4.42 -10.93 2.53
C GLU A 78 -5.51 -11.57 1.66
N ALA A 79 -6.77 -11.17 1.84
CA ALA A 79 -7.88 -11.64 1.02
C ALA A 79 -7.73 -11.23 -0.45
N SER A 80 -7.32 -9.98 -0.70
CA SER A 80 -7.05 -9.48 -2.06
C SER A 80 -5.89 -10.22 -2.72
N LEU A 81 -4.82 -10.49 -1.96
CA LEU A 81 -3.67 -11.24 -2.43
C LEU A 81 -4.02 -12.70 -2.71
N ALA A 82 -4.84 -13.33 -1.85
CA ALA A 82 -5.32 -14.69 -2.03
C ALA A 82 -6.19 -14.84 -3.28
N LEU A 83 -7.05 -13.85 -3.58
CA LEU A 83 -7.84 -13.81 -4.81
C LEU A 83 -6.94 -13.88 -6.05
N MET A 84 -5.93 -13.00 -6.12
CA MET A 84 -5.01 -12.97 -7.25
C MET A 84 -4.14 -14.24 -7.33
N ARG A 85 -3.69 -14.78 -6.19
CA ARG A 85 -2.97 -16.07 -6.14
C ARG A 85 -3.82 -17.19 -6.73
N ASN A 86 -5.08 -17.31 -6.31
CA ASN A 86 -5.97 -18.36 -6.81
C ASN A 86 -6.20 -18.25 -8.32
N MET A 87 -6.32 -17.03 -8.86
CA MET A 87 -6.41 -16.81 -10.32
C MET A 87 -5.15 -17.27 -11.06
N LEU A 88 -3.96 -17.00 -10.49
CA LEU A 88 -2.68 -17.44 -11.05
C LEU A 88 -2.55 -18.97 -11.03
N GLU A 89 -2.93 -19.62 -9.92
CA GLU A 89 -2.90 -21.08 -9.76
C GLU A 89 -3.88 -21.80 -10.70
N ALA A 90 -4.99 -21.14 -11.08
CA ALA A 90 -6.01 -21.67 -11.97
C ALA A 90 -5.77 -21.36 -13.46
N ASP A 91 -4.70 -20.65 -13.83
CA ASP A 91 -4.49 -20.05 -15.17
C ASP A 91 -5.70 -19.19 -15.65
N ASP A 92 -6.40 -18.54 -14.71
CA ASP A 92 -7.55 -17.67 -14.99
C ASP A 92 -7.10 -16.29 -15.47
N ARG A 93 -6.77 -16.24 -16.76
CA ARG A 93 -6.26 -15.03 -17.44
C ARG A 93 -7.29 -13.90 -17.46
N ASP A 94 -8.55 -14.24 -17.70
CA ASP A 94 -9.63 -13.26 -17.82
C ASP A 94 -9.98 -12.66 -16.46
N GLY A 95 -10.07 -13.49 -15.41
CA GLY A 95 -10.26 -13.03 -14.03
C GLY A 95 -9.13 -12.15 -13.55
N LEU A 96 -7.87 -12.56 -13.79
CA LEU A 96 -6.70 -11.75 -13.42
C LEU A 96 -6.71 -10.39 -14.14
N LYS A 97 -7.02 -10.38 -15.44
CA LYS A 97 -7.13 -9.13 -16.22
C LYS A 97 -8.23 -8.23 -15.67
N ALA A 98 -9.38 -8.78 -15.31
CA ALA A 98 -10.49 -8.00 -14.75
C ALA A 98 -10.10 -7.31 -13.44
N VAL A 99 -9.45 -8.03 -12.51
CA VAL A 99 -8.99 -7.47 -11.23
C VAL A 99 -7.95 -6.37 -11.44
N LEU A 100 -7.01 -6.54 -12.39
CA LEU A 100 -6.03 -5.52 -12.70
C LEU A 100 -6.66 -4.25 -13.29
N VAL A 101 -7.70 -4.39 -14.13
CA VAL A 101 -8.47 -3.25 -14.66
C VAL A 101 -9.20 -2.53 -13.54
N GLU A 102 -9.86 -3.26 -12.63
CA GLU A 102 -10.54 -2.68 -11.48
C GLU A 102 -9.58 -1.89 -10.59
N ALA A 103 -8.42 -2.47 -10.26
CA ALA A 103 -7.38 -1.80 -9.49
C ALA A 103 -6.88 -0.52 -10.17
N ALA A 104 -6.69 -0.53 -11.49
CA ALA A 104 -6.29 0.64 -12.25
C ALA A 104 -7.34 1.76 -12.21
N MET A 105 -8.62 1.41 -12.32
CA MET A 105 -9.73 2.35 -12.25
C MET A 105 -9.85 3.00 -10.87
N ILE A 106 -9.76 2.21 -9.80
CA ILE A 106 -9.78 2.72 -8.41
C ILE A 106 -8.61 3.69 -8.20
N LYS A 107 -7.39 3.32 -8.63
CA LYS A 107 -6.21 4.19 -8.52
C LYS A 107 -6.38 5.49 -9.30
N ALA A 108 -6.95 5.44 -10.50
CA ALA A 108 -7.21 6.64 -11.30
C ALA A 108 -8.19 7.59 -10.60
N ALA A 109 -9.22 7.05 -9.95
CA ALA A 109 -10.20 7.83 -9.18
C ALA A 109 -9.62 8.46 -7.90
N GLN A 110 -8.57 7.87 -7.33
CA GLN A 110 -7.87 8.38 -6.15
C GLN A 110 -6.83 9.49 -6.48
N ALA A 111 -6.53 9.72 -7.76
CA ALA A 111 -5.63 10.79 -8.16
C ALA A 111 -6.23 12.17 -7.78
N PRO A 112 -5.44 13.10 -7.21
CA PRO A 112 -5.95 14.42 -6.87
C PRO A 112 -6.47 15.12 -8.14
N SER A 113 -7.68 15.69 -8.08
CA SER A 113 -8.25 16.42 -9.22
C SER A 113 -7.28 17.51 -9.71
N GLU A 114 -7.14 17.66 -11.02
CA GLU A 114 -6.31 18.70 -11.66
C GLU A 114 -6.64 20.13 -11.17
N THR A 115 -7.85 20.34 -10.64
CA THR A 115 -8.29 21.58 -9.97
C THR A 115 -7.39 22.03 -8.81
N ALA A 116 -6.69 21.11 -8.14
CA ALA A 116 -5.78 21.43 -7.03
C ALA A 116 -4.38 21.92 -7.48
N LYS A 117 -3.97 21.62 -8.73
CA LYS A 117 -2.67 22.06 -9.27
C LYS A 117 -2.71 23.52 -9.75
N THR A 118 -3.86 23.98 -10.27
CA THR A 118 -4.02 25.36 -10.76
C THR A 118 -3.96 26.40 -9.62
N LEU A 119 -4.50 26.07 -8.44
CA LEU A 119 -4.47 26.96 -7.26
C LEU A 119 -3.07 27.15 -6.65
N LYS A 120 -2.14 26.21 -6.86
CA LYS A 120 -0.73 26.34 -6.41
C LYS A 120 0.15 27.11 -7.39
N ARG A 121 -0.27 27.28 -8.65
CA ARG A 121 0.50 28.00 -9.67
C ARG A 121 0.20 29.50 -9.73
N GLY A 122 -0.95 29.95 -9.21
CA GLY A 122 -1.36 31.36 -9.15
C GLY A 122 -0.93 32.15 -7.90
N ARG A 123 -0.03 31.60 -7.08
CA ARG A 123 0.54 32.28 -5.88
C ARG A 123 2.07 32.33 -5.92
N ARG A 124 2.66 32.50 -7.10
CA ARG A 124 4.07 32.88 -7.26
C ARG A 124 4.14 34.28 -7.83
#